data_AF-A0A3A9K827-F1
#
_entry.id   AF-A0A3A9K827-F1
#
_cell.length_a   1.000
_cell.length_b   1.000
_cell.length_c   1.000
_cell.angle_alpha   90.00
_cell.angle_beta   90.00
_cell.angle_gamma   90.00
#
_symmetry.space_group_name_H-M   'P 1'
#
loop_
_entity.id
_entity.type
_entity.pdbx_description
1 polymer ?
#
loop_
_entity_poly.entity_id
_entity_poly.type
_entity_poly.pdbx_seq_one_letter_code
_entity_poly.pdbx_strand_id
1 'polypeptide(L)'
;MESVETLKPIEKKIQQWMYYENNKPKVPYKGNEKLHDNFRKENDLDCQLTDGNLEADTIISLWLPLRFSLVRLNQYPFLKKIGNINNKMAFLNEFIKHDLEEFLPVNEPIVVKLSELFRRGMKRENVMILPNRRINCERSAKPYFDYVPHFLHDCFQGGYFGKYFSNDNELDKWIEEENLKMFFENEEKSKFMLKDLSGSGSVKNNRHEKVETMLDNYICVLKARGRAESV
;
A
#
# COMPACT_ATOMS: atom_id res chain seq x y z
N MET A 1 -9.08 -9.36 -26.24
CA MET A 1 -7.70 -9.75 -25.90
C MET A 1 -7.04 -8.71 -25.01
N GLU A 2 -7.22 -7.41 -25.28
CA GLU A 2 -6.83 -6.29 -24.38
C GLU A 2 -7.54 -6.33 -23.00
N SER A 3 -8.84 -6.66 -22.94
CA SER A 3 -9.62 -6.67 -21.68
C SER A 3 -9.03 -7.58 -20.60
N VAL A 4 -8.67 -8.81 -20.98
CA VAL A 4 -8.09 -9.81 -20.08
C VAL A 4 -6.72 -9.36 -19.54
N GLU A 5 -5.95 -8.56 -20.28
CA GLU A 5 -4.65 -8.10 -19.78
C GLU A 5 -4.76 -6.98 -18.76
N THR A 6 -5.76 -6.11 -18.87
CA THR A 6 -5.95 -5.00 -17.92
C THR A 6 -6.30 -5.49 -16.52
N LEU A 7 -7.12 -6.54 -16.35
CA LEU A 7 -7.53 -6.98 -15.01
C LEU A 7 -6.54 -7.95 -14.34
N LYS A 8 -5.66 -8.62 -15.10
CA LYS A 8 -4.69 -9.60 -14.59
C LYS A 8 -3.89 -9.13 -13.35
N PRO A 9 -3.32 -7.91 -13.29
CA PRO A 9 -2.59 -7.48 -12.10
C PRO A 9 -3.47 -7.42 -10.86
N ILE A 10 -4.74 -7.04 -11.02
CA ILE A 10 -5.72 -6.94 -9.94
C ILE A 10 -6.11 -8.33 -9.45
N GLU A 11 -6.47 -9.22 -10.38
CA GLU A 11 -6.79 -10.63 -10.09
C GLU A 11 -5.64 -11.33 -9.35
N LYS A 12 -4.41 -11.20 -9.86
CA LYS A 12 -3.22 -11.81 -9.26
C LYS A 12 -3.05 -11.35 -7.82
N LYS A 13 -3.24 -10.05 -7.54
CA LYS A 13 -3.09 -9.54 -6.17
C LYS A 13 -4.21 -10.00 -5.25
N ILE A 14 -5.44 -10.08 -5.74
CA ILE A 14 -6.57 -10.63 -4.98
C ILE A 14 -6.30 -12.08 -4.60
N GLN A 15 -5.86 -12.91 -5.56
CA GLN A 15 -5.48 -14.30 -5.32
C GLN A 15 -4.36 -14.42 -4.27
N GLN A 16 -3.34 -13.55 -4.33
CA GLN A 16 -2.28 -13.50 -3.31
C GLN A 16 -2.83 -13.18 -1.91
N TRP A 17 -3.71 -12.19 -1.77
CA TRP A 17 -4.33 -11.87 -0.48
C TRP A 17 -5.15 -13.04 0.07
N MET A 18 -5.94 -13.69 -0.78
CA MET A 18 -6.75 -14.84 -0.40
C MET A 18 -5.88 -16.02 0.02
N TYR A 19 -4.83 -16.32 -0.74
CA TYR A 19 -3.88 -17.37 -0.40
C TYR A 19 -3.23 -17.13 0.96
N TYR A 20 -2.71 -15.93 1.20
CA TYR A 20 -2.08 -15.59 2.48
C TYR A 20 -3.07 -15.75 3.65
N GLU A 21 -4.28 -15.19 3.53
CA GLU A 21 -5.28 -15.26 4.59
C GLU A 21 -5.71 -16.70 4.89
N ASN A 22 -5.88 -17.53 3.87
CA ASN A 22 -6.32 -18.90 4.03
C ASN A 22 -5.24 -19.79 4.68
N ASN A 23 -3.96 -19.54 4.37
CA ASN A 23 -2.86 -20.41 4.80
C ASN A 23 -2.08 -19.90 6.02
N LYS A 24 -2.27 -18.64 6.46
CA LYS A 24 -1.54 -18.11 7.62
C LYS A 24 -1.83 -18.93 8.89
N PRO A 25 -0.84 -19.05 9.82
CA PRO A 25 -1.04 -19.78 11.06
C PRO A 25 -2.27 -19.28 11.84
N LYS A 26 -3.11 -20.22 12.28
CA LYS A 26 -4.35 -19.93 13.03
C LYS A 26 -4.15 -19.92 14.55
N VAL A 27 -2.91 -20.01 15.00
CA VAL A 27 -2.51 -19.95 16.42
C VAL A 27 -2.08 -18.53 16.81
N PRO A 28 -2.14 -18.14 18.10
CA PRO A 28 -1.67 -16.84 18.55
C PRO A 28 -0.20 -16.60 18.20
N TYR A 29 0.17 -15.35 17.90
CA TYR A 29 1.56 -14.98 17.61
C TYR A 29 2.48 -15.25 18.82
N LYS A 30 2.06 -14.83 20.02
CA LYS A 30 2.82 -15.01 21.26
C LYS A 30 3.02 -16.50 21.57
N GLY A 31 4.27 -16.93 21.69
CA GLY A 31 4.66 -18.34 21.87
C GLY A 31 4.72 -19.16 20.57
N ASN A 32 4.39 -18.58 19.41
CA ASN A 32 4.49 -19.21 18.09
C ASN A 32 5.21 -18.30 17.09
N GLU A 33 6.05 -17.39 17.56
CA GLU A 33 6.65 -16.30 16.76
C GLU A 33 7.40 -16.87 15.55
N LYS A 34 8.21 -17.91 15.74
CA LYS A 34 8.97 -18.57 14.66
C LYS A 34 8.08 -19.12 13.54
N LEU A 35 6.91 -19.67 13.88
CA LEU A 35 5.96 -20.20 12.89
C LEU A 35 5.37 -19.07 12.05
N HIS A 36 4.93 -18.00 12.70
CA HIS A 36 4.38 -16.81 12.03
C HIS A 36 5.43 -16.11 11.17
N ASP A 37 6.63 -15.96 11.69
CA ASP A 37 7.73 -15.29 11.00
C ASP A 37 8.20 -16.09 9.79
N ASN A 38 8.37 -17.41 9.91
CA ASN A 38 8.71 -18.26 8.76
C ASN A 38 7.60 -18.20 7.69
N PHE A 39 6.34 -18.30 8.10
CA PHE A 39 5.23 -18.18 7.15
C PHE A 39 5.25 -16.83 6.44
N ARG A 40 5.46 -15.74 7.17
CA ARG A 40 5.52 -14.40 6.57
C ARG A 40 6.69 -14.26 5.59
N LYS A 41 7.89 -14.72 5.95
CA LYS A 41 9.06 -14.70 5.05
C LYS A 41 8.78 -15.36 3.71
N GLU A 42 8.10 -16.49 3.74
CA GLU A 42 7.85 -17.32 2.57
C GLU A 42 6.64 -16.87 1.75
N ASN A 43 5.67 -16.16 2.35
CA ASN A 43 4.35 -15.93 1.74
C ASN A 43 3.93 -14.46 1.65
N ASP A 44 4.51 -13.56 2.43
CA ASP A 44 4.22 -12.12 2.34
C ASP A 44 5.03 -11.50 1.21
N LEU A 45 4.36 -10.72 0.35
CA LEU A 45 4.97 -10.24 -0.89
C LEU A 45 6.11 -9.26 -0.61
N ASP A 46 5.97 -8.41 0.41
CA ASP A 46 7.03 -7.47 0.77
C ASP A 46 8.29 -8.19 1.26
N CYS A 47 8.13 -9.26 2.05
CA CYS A 47 9.21 -10.13 2.50
C CYS A 47 9.84 -10.90 1.33
N GLN A 48 9.04 -11.48 0.44
CA GLN A 48 9.55 -12.19 -0.74
C GLN A 48 10.38 -11.29 -1.65
N LEU A 49 9.99 -10.02 -1.78
CA LEU A 49 10.72 -9.02 -2.58
C LEU A 49 12.00 -8.50 -1.89
N THR A 50 12.26 -8.92 -0.65
CA THR A 50 13.39 -8.47 0.17
C THR A 50 14.10 -9.64 0.84
N ASP A 51 14.16 -10.79 0.15
CA ASP A 51 14.87 -12.00 0.59
C ASP A 51 14.46 -12.50 2.00
N GLY A 52 13.18 -12.34 2.33
CA GLY A 52 12.62 -12.75 3.62
C GLY A 52 12.88 -11.75 4.76
N ASN A 53 13.09 -10.48 4.46
CA ASN A 53 13.26 -9.47 5.51
C ASN A 53 11.92 -9.20 6.24
N LEU A 54 11.87 -9.51 7.54
CA LEU A 54 10.68 -9.30 8.37
C LEU A 54 10.41 -7.83 8.71
N GLU A 55 11.32 -6.93 8.41
CA GLU A 55 11.13 -5.49 8.54
C GLU A 55 10.60 -4.86 7.25
N ALA A 56 10.51 -5.64 6.17
CA ALA A 56 9.89 -5.20 4.93
C ALA A 56 8.41 -4.87 5.16
N ASP A 57 7.96 -3.82 4.50
CA ASP A 57 6.58 -3.35 4.56
C ASP A 57 6.18 -2.70 3.25
N THR A 58 4.88 -2.78 2.93
CA THR A 58 4.32 -2.20 1.72
C THR A 58 4.10 -0.69 1.90
N ILE A 59 4.65 0.11 0.99
CA ILE A 59 4.51 1.57 1.02
C ILE A 59 3.05 1.98 0.75
N ILE A 60 2.47 1.49 -0.35
CA ILE A 60 1.09 1.78 -0.76
C ILE A 60 0.26 0.51 -0.66
N SER A 61 -0.65 0.47 0.31
CA SER A 61 -1.64 -0.61 0.41
C SER A 61 -2.58 -0.59 -0.78
N LEU A 62 -2.51 -1.62 -1.63
CA LEU A 62 -3.34 -1.73 -2.84
C LEU A 62 -4.84 -1.95 -2.55
N TRP A 63 -5.22 -2.28 -1.31
CA TRP A 63 -6.62 -2.46 -0.94
C TRP A 63 -7.42 -1.16 -0.98
N LEU A 64 -6.87 -0.05 -0.46
CA LEU A 64 -7.58 1.22 -0.42
C LEU A 64 -7.86 1.77 -1.83
N PRO A 65 -6.89 1.82 -2.77
CA PRO A 65 -7.14 2.16 -4.16
C PRO A 65 -8.22 1.31 -4.82
N LEU A 66 -8.17 -0.02 -4.66
CA LEU A 66 -9.20 -0.92 -5.21
C LEU A 66 -10.59 -0.59 -4.64
N ARG A 67 -10.70 -0.47 -3.32
CA ARG A 67 -11.96 -0.14 -2.65
C ARG A 67 -12.53 1.19 -3.14
N PHE A 68 -11.70 2.21 -3.26
CA PHE A 68 -12.13 3.54 -3.71
C PHE A 68 -12.56 3.53 -5.17
N SER A 69 -11.81 2.86 -6.05
CA SER A 69 -12.21 2.70 -7.46
C SER A 69 -13.52 1.94 -7.60
N LEU A 70 -13.71 0.84 -6.85
CA LEU A 70 -14.97 0.11 -6.84
C LEU A 70 -16.13 1.00 -6.42
N VAL A 71 -15.99 1.74 -5.32
CA VAL A 71 -17.03 2.65 -4.82
C VAL A 71 -17.33 3.76 -5.83
N ARG A 72 -16.30 4.30 -6.48
CA ARG A 72 -16.44 5.35 -7.49
C ARG A 72 -17.20 4.89 -8.73
N LEU A 73 -17.00 3.65 -9.16
CA LEU A 73 -17.63 3.06 -10.34
C LEU A 73 -19.04 2.52 -10.05
N ASN A 74 -19.25 1.92 -8.88
CA ASN A 74 -20.44 1.11 -8.60
C ASN A 74 -21.35 1.68 -7.51
N GLN A 75 -20.91 2.71 -6.79
CA GLN A 75 -21.53 3.26 -5.59
C GLN A 75 -21.51 2.32 -4.38
N TYR A 76 -21.28 2.91 -3.21
CA TYR A 76 -21.18 2.18 -1.95
C TYR A 76 -22.43 1.34 -1.57
N PRO A 77 -23.67 1.83 -1.76
CA PRO A 77 -24.87 1.04 -1.42
C PRO A 77 -25.02 -0.24 -2.23
N PHE A 78 -24.56 -0.24 -3.49
CA PHE A 78 -24.62 -1.42 -4.35
C PHE A 78 -23.60 -2.46 -3.90
N LEU A 79 -22.33 -2.07 -3.70
CA LEU A 79 -21.26 -2.98 -3.27
C LEU A 79 -21.53 -3.64 -1.92
N LYS A 80 -22.24 -2.95 -1.01
CA LYS A 80 -22.69 -3.51 0.26
C LYS A 80 -23.62 -4.71 0.11
N LYS A 81 -24.32 -4.84 -1.03
CA LYS A 81 -25.17 -6.00 -1.33
C LYS A 81 -24.36 -7.22 -1.77
N ILE A 82 -23.16 -7.00 -2.31
CA ILE A 82 -22.23 -8.07 -2.69
C ILE A 82 -21.53 -8.63 -1.46
N GLY A 83 -21.01 -7.77 -0.59
CA GLY A 83 -20.34 -8.21 0.63
C GLY A 83 -19.96 -7.06 1.55
N ASN A 84 -19.33 -7.39 2.67
CA ASN A 84 -18.92 -6.39 3.66
C ASN A 84 -17.66 -5.63 3.20
N ILE A 85 -17.83 -4.61 2.36
CA ILE A 85 -16.74 -3.76 1.83
C ILE A 85 -15.85 -3.09 2.89
N ASN A 86 -16.28 -3.02 4.15
CA ASN A 86 -15.46 -2.50 5.24
C ASN A 86 -14.51 -3.54 5.83
N ASN A 87 -14.68 -4.82 5.49
CA ASN A 87 -13.77 -5.91 5.83
C ASN A 87 -13.22 -6.51 4.52
N LYS A 88 -11.93 -6.29 4.25
CA LYS A 88 -11.26 -6.70 3.01
C LYS A 88 -11.57 -8.15 2.63
N MET A 89 -11.34 -9.09 3.54
CA MET A 89 -11.44 -10.51 3.21
C MET A 89 -12.89 -10.97 3.10
N ALA A 90 -13.78 -10.47 3.96
CA ALA A 90 -15.21 -10.76 3.85
C ALA A 90 -15.80 -10.24 2.53
N PHE A 91 -15.35 -9.07 2.06
CA PHE A 91 -15.75 -8.55 0.75
C PHE A 91 -15.16 -9.37 -0.39
N LEU A 92 -13.85 -9.59 -0.41
CA LEU A 92 -13.17 -10.29 -1.50
C LEU A 92 -13.70 -11.72 -1.71
N ASN A 93 -14.01 -12.43 -0.62
CA ASN A 93 -14.59 -13.78 -0.70
C ASN A 93 -15.92 -13.85 -1.44
N GLU A 94 -16.75 -12.80 -1.37
CA GLU A 94 -17.99 -12.71 -2.14
C GLU A 94 -17.75 -12.13 -3.52
N PHE A 95 -16.92 -11.08 -3.61
CA PHE A 95 -16.62 -10.36 -4.84
C PHE A 95 -16.05 -11.25 -5.94
N ILE A 96 -15.14 -12.19 -5.61
CA ILE A 96 -14.52 -13.09 -6.61
C ILE A 96 -15.46 -14.14 -7.20
N LYS A 97 -16.70 -14.24 -6.71
CA LYS A 97 -17.73 -15.12 -7.29
C LYS A 97 -18.39 -14.52 -8.52
N HIS A 98 -18.08 -13.25 -8.81
CA HIS A 98 -18.58 -12.50 -9.95
C HIS A 98 -17.48 -12.25 -10.97
N ASP A 99 -17.87 -11.89 -12.19
CA ASP A 99 -16.93 -11.37 -13.18
C ASP A 99 -16.41 -9.99 -12.73
N LEU A 100 -15.09 -9.81 -12.68
CA LEU A 100 -14.49 -8.55 -12.26
C LEU A 100 -14.82 -7.42 -13.24
N GLU A 101 -14.99 -7.70 -14.53
CA GLU A 101 -15.27 -6.68 -15.55
C GLU A 101 -16.64 -6.00 -15.32
N GLU A 102 -17.59 -6.68 -14.65
CA GLU A 102 -18.87 -6.08 -14.23
C GLU A 102 -18.69 -4.90 -13.27
N PHE A 103 -17.63 -4.93 -12.45
CA PHE A 103 -17.35 -3.91 -11.43
C PHE A 103 -16.16 -3.01 -11.77
N LEU A 104 -15.30 -3.47 -12.68
CA LEU A 104 -14.11 -2.80 -13.17
C LEU A 104 -14.09 -2.84 -14.71
N PRO A 105 -14.98 -2.09 -15.39
CA PRO A 105 -15.04 -2.09 -16.86
C PRO A 105 -13.72 -1.60 -17.45
N VAL A 106 -13.09 -2.40 -18.31
CA VAL A 106 -11.71 -2.14 -18.78
C VAL A 106 -11.56 -0.88 -19.65
N ASN A 107 -12.68 -0.39 -20.19
CA ASN A 107 -12.75 0.85 -20.95
C ASN A 107 -12.75 2.11 -20.06
N GLU A 108 -12.93 1.96 -18.75
CA GLU A 108 -12.90 3.08 -17.81
C GLU A 108 -11.44 3.51 -17.51
N PRO A 109 -11.09 4.79 -17.68
CA PRO A 109 -9.72 5.27 -17.45
C PRO A 109 -9.18 4.98 -16.04
N ILE A 110 -10.06 4.98 -15.03
CA ILE A 110 -9.71 4.65 -13.64
C ILE A 110 -9.27 3.20 -13.49
N VAL A 111 -9.81 2.27 -14.28
CA VAL A 111 -9.47 0.84 -14.25
C VAL A 111 -8.09 0.61 -14.87
N VAL A 112 -7.76 1.31 -15.96
CA VAL A 112 -6.42 1.29 -16.56
C VAL A 112 -5.37 1.81 -15.57
N LYS A 113 -5.64 2.93 -14.88
CA LYS A 113 -4.75 3.46 -13.83
C LYS A 113 -4.61 2.49 -12.65
N LEU A 114 -5.73 1.90 -12.19
CA LEU A 114 -5.73 0.93 -11.11
C LEU A 114 -4.88 -0.30 -11.47
N SER A 115 -5.02 -0.80 -12.71
CA SER A 115 -4.21 -1.91 -13.22
C SER A 115 -2.72 -1.60 -13.21
N GLU A 116 -2.33 -0.41 -13.71
CA GLU A 116 -0.95 0.04 -13.68
C GLU A 116 -0.41 0.14 -12.24
N LEU A 117 -1.22 0.69 -11.33
CA LEU A 117 -0.88 0.75 -9.91
C LEU A 117 -0.67 -0.64 -9.32
N PHE A 118 -1.51 -1.63 -9.63
CA PHE A 118 -1.35 -3.00 -9.14
C PHE A 118 -0.11 -3.68 -9.72
N ARG A 119 0.14 -3.51 -11.02
CA ARG A 119 1.33 -4.05 -11.71
C ARG A 119 2.62 -3.55 -11.07
N ARG A 120 2.64 -2.29 -10.65
CA ARG A 120 3.75 -1.63 -9.95
C ARG A 120 3.81 -1.96 -8.47
N GLY A 121 2.67 -1.92 -7.80
CA GLY A 121 2.51 -2.15 -6.38
C GLY A 121 2.85 -3.56 -5.91
N MET A 122 3.02 -4.49 -6.85
CA MET A 122 3.50 -5.85 -6.60
C MET A 122 5.01 -6.04 -6.82
N LYS A 123 5.79 -4.96 -6.98
CA LYS A 123 7.24 -4.99 -7.21
C LYS A 123 8.00 -4.31 -6.07
N ARG A 124 9.34 -4.44 -6.08
CA ARG A 124 10.26 -3.89 -5.08
C ARG A 124 10.08 -2.38 -4.88
N GLU A 125 9.71 -1.65 -5.94
CA GLU A 125 9.39 -0.22 -5.90
C GLU A 125 8.26 0.16 -4.92
N ASN A 126 7.42 -0.78 -4.45
CA ASN A 126 6.38 -0.54 -3.45
C ASN A 126 6.71 -1.11 -2.06
N VAL A 127 7.98 -1.45 -1.81
CA VAL A 127 8.44 -2.01 -0.54
C VAL A 127 9.48 -1.06 0.09
N MET A 128 9.43 -0.93 1.41
CA MET A 128 10.47 -0.31 2.22
C MET A 128 10.85 -1.24 3.37
N ILE A 129 12.09 -1.17 3.85
CA ILE A 129 12.55 -1.82 5.07
C ILE A 129 12.42 -0.82 6.22
N LEU A 130 11.60 -1.15 7.21
CA LEU A 130 11.40 -0.30 8.38
C LEU A 130 12.60 -0.39 9.34
N PRO A 131 13.00 0.72 10.00
CA PRO A 131 14.06 0.66 11.02
C PRO A 131 13.62 -0.14 12.27
N ASN A 132 12.32 -0.36 12.42
CA ASN A 132 11.77 -1.23 13.44
C ASN A 132 10.44 -1.83 12.98
N ARG A 133 10.31 -3.16 13.06
CA ARG A 133 9.08 -3.89 12.67
C ARG A 133 7.81 -3.40 13.38
N ARG A 134 7.91 -2.84 14.60
CA ARG A 134 6.74 -2.32 15.34
C ARG A 134 6.04 -1.17 14.59
N ILE A 135 6.76 -0.45 13.75
CA ILE A 135 6.22 0.65 12.95
C ILE A 135 5.08 0.15 12.05
N ASN A 136 5.14 -1.07 11.51
CA ASN A 136 4.07 -1.65 10.69
C ASN A 136 2.72 -1.62 11.42
N CYS A 137 2.67 -2.11 12.66
CA CYS A 137 1.45 -2.09 13.46
C CYS A 137 1.04 -0.66 13.83
N GLU A 138 1.98 0.18 14.24
CA GLU A 138 1.70 1.55 14.70
C GLU A 138 1.19 2.46 13.57
N ARG A 139 1.74 2.36 12.35
CA ARG A 139 1.31 3.17 11.20
C ARG A 139 0.01 2.68 10.56
N SER A 140 -0.39 1.43 10.79
CA SER A 140 -1.71 0.94 10.35
C SER A 140 -2.85 1.50 11.21
N ALA A 141 -2.55 1.96 12.42
CA ALA A 141 -3.51 2.49 13.36
C ALA A 141 -3.91 3.95 13.04
N LYS A 142 -5.00 4.41 13.68
CA LYS A 142 -5.39 5.83 13.67
C LYS A 142 -4.27 6.66 14.32
N PRO A 143 -3.88 7.81 13.76
CA PRO A 143 -4.49 8.51 12.62
C PRO A 143 -3.83 8.25 11.24
N TYR A 144 -2.91 7.30 11.14
CA TYR A 144 -2.04 7.13 9.98
C TYR A 144 -2.69 6.28 8.88
N PHE A 145 -3.30 5.15 9.23
CA PHE A 145 -3.97 4.23 8.28
C PHE A 145 -3.10 3.89 7.05
N ASP A 146 -1.82 3.58 7.28
CA ASP A 146 -0.79 3.30 6.28
C ASP A 146 -0.49 4.45 5.31
N TYR A 147 -0.97 5.67 5.58
CA TYR A 147 -0.73 6.83 4.73
C TYR A 147 0.69 7.37 4.93
N VAL A 148 1.57 7.04 3.99
CA VAL A 148 3.01 7.32 4.06
C VAL A 148 3.34 8.81 4.25
N PRO A 149 2.68 9.78 3.59
CA PRO A 149 2.95 11.20 3.88
C PRO A 149 2.75 11.59 5.35
N HIS A 150 1.70 11.08 6.01
CA HIS A 150 1.47 11.36 7.43
C HIS A 150 2.52 10.66 8.30
N PHE A 151 2.83 9.41 7.98
CA PHE A 151 3.87 8.64 8.66
C PHE A 151 5.23 9.35 8.57
N LEU A 152 5.69 9.71 7.38
CA LEU A 152 6.96 10.43 7.16
C LEU A 152 6.99 11.78 7.87
N HIS A 153 5.87 12.53 7.85
CA HIS A 153 5.77 13.79 8.59
C HIS A 153 6.10 13.59 10.07
N ASP A 154 5.59 12.51 10.67
CA ASP A 154 5.76 12.20 12.08
C ASP A 154 7.03 11.40 12.39
N CYS A 155 7.88 11.08 11.39
CA CYS A 155 9.22 10.55 11.61
C CYS A 155 10.23 11.63 12.01
N PHE A 156 10.04 12.88 11.59
CA PHE A 156 10.94 13.99 11.95
C PHE A 156 10.89 14.31 13.46
N GLN A 157 11.93 14.98 13.97
CA GLN A 157 12.03 15.36 15.38
C GLN A 157 10.74 16.00 15.94
N GLY A 158 10.30 15.46 17.08
CA GLY A 158 9.05 15.86 17.76
C GLY A 158 7.78 15.15 17.27
N GLY A 159 7.88 14.35 16.20
CA GLY A 159 6.82 13.46 15.73
C GLY A 159 6.76 12.13 16.48
N TYR A 160 5.63 11.43 16.37
CA TYR A 160 5.38 10.17 17.08
C TYR A 160 6.37 9.05 16.71
N PHE A 161 6.78 8.99 15.44
CA PHE A 161 7.72 7.99 14.93
C PHE A 161 9.19 8.43 15.06
N GLY A 162 9.45 9.69 15.41
CA GLY A 162 10.80 10.17 15.69
C GLY A 162 11.53 9.37 16.77
N LYS A 163 10.80 8.69 17.67
CA LYS A 163 11.35 7.75 18.67
C LYS A 163 12.14 6.56 18.08
N TYR A 164 11.97 6.25 16.80
CA TYR A 164 12.67 5.16 16.11
C TYR A 164 13.99 5.60 15.47
N PHE A 165 14.31 6.90 15.52
CA PHE A 165 15.54 7.46 14.99
C PHE A 165 16.25 8.20 16.13
N SER A 166 17.57 8.11 16.18
CA SER A 166 18.36 8.81 17.21
C SER A 166 18.38 10.32 16.97
N ASN A 167 18.29 10.73 15.71
CA ASN A 167 18.26 12.13 15.25
C ASN A 167 17.82 12.21 13.78
N ASP A 168 17.60 13.43 13.28
CA ASP A 168 17.17 13.67 11.90
C ASP A 168 18.21 13.21 10.84
N ASN A 169 19.51 13.10 11.17
CA ASN A 169 20.50 12.57 10.21
C ASN A 169 20.30 11.05 9.98
N GLU A 170 19.88 10.31 11.01
CA GLU A 170 19.56 8.89 10.88
C GLU A 170 18.28 8.69 10.05
N LEU A 171 17.26 9.54 10.27
CA LEU A 171 16.07 9.59 9.43
C LEU A 171 16.43 9.89 7.97
N ASP A 172 17.26 10.91 7.73
CA ASP A 172 17.69 11.30 6.40
C ASP A 172 18.43 10.17 5.68
N LYS A 173 19.27 9.42 6.40
CA LYS A 173 19.96 8.25 5.86
C LYS A 173 18.97 7.16 5.48
N TRP A 174 18.01 6.84 6.35
CA TRP A 174 16.98 5.86 6.07
C TRP A 174 16.09 6.27 4.88
N ILE A 175 15.76 7.55 4.74
CA ILE A 175 15.03 8.09 3.58
C ILE A 175 15.81 7.85 2.28
N GLU A 176 17.13 8.00 2.28
CA GLU A 176 17.95 7.71 1.09
C GLU A 176 18.04 6.22 0.81
N GLU A 177 18.36 5.40 1.81
CA GLU A 177 18.51 3.94 1.68
C GLU A 177 17.23 3.29 1.14
N GLU A 178 16.08 3.73 1.65
CA GLU A 178 14.78 3.24 1.20
C GLU A 178 14.22 4.02 0.01
N ASN A 179 14.99 4.93 -0.60
CA ASN A 179 14.60 5.73 -1.76
C ASN A 179 13.29 6.53 -1.56
N LEU A 180 13.04 7.14 -0.41
CA LEU A 180 11.76 7.80 -0.08
C LEU A 180 11.72 9.30 -0.44
N LYS A 181 12.78 9.84 -1.05
CA LYS A 181 12.86 11.26 -1.42
C LYS A 181 11.77 11.76 -2.37
N MET A 182 11.18 10.89 -3.21
CA MET A 182 10.09 11.31 -4.11
C MET A 182 8.79 11.66 -3.39
N PHE A 183 8.65 11.33 -2.10
CA PHE A 183 7.54 11.80 -1.26
C PHE A 183 7.66 13.28 -0.92
N PHE A 184 8.79 13.92 -1.23
CA PHE A 184 9.05 15.31 -0.94
C PHE A 184 9.06 16.17 -2.21
N GLU A 185 8.55 17.38 -2.10
CA GLU A 185 8.61 18.42 -3.13
C GLU A 185 10.07 18.79 -3.37
N ASN A 186 10.46 18.80 -4.65
CA ASN A 186 11.86 18.99 -5.08
C ASN A 186 12.87 18.04 -4.41
N GLU A 187 12.42 16.89 -3.88
CA GLU A 187 13.23 15.95 -3.10
C GLU A 187 13.83 16.56 -1.81
N GLU A 188 13.28 17.68 -1.32
CA GLU A 188 13.74 18.34 -0.08
C GLU A 188 13.24 17.61 1.17
N LYS A 189 14.13 16.93 1.90
CA LYS A 189 13.82 16.11 3.08
C LYS A 189 13.42 16.95 4.30
N SER A 190 12.20 17.47 4.25
CA SER A 190 11.61 18.31 5.28
C SER A 190 10.17 17.93 5.50
N LYS A 191 9.71 17.92 6.76
CA LYS A 191 8.29 17.65 7.10
C LYS A 191 7.30 18.62 6.44
N PHE A 192 7.77 19.80 6.03
CA PHE A 192 6.97 20.83 5.36
C PHE A 192 6.91 20.66 3.84
N MET A 193 7.77 19.79 3.29
CA MET A 193 7.89 19.55 1.85
C MET A 193 7.25 18.23 1.44
N LEU A 194 6.47 17.58 2.31
CA LEU A 194 5.80 16.33 1.95
C LEU A 194 4.66 16.54 0.96
N LYS A 195 4.58 15.66 -0.03
CA LYS A 195 3.50 15.65 -1.03
C LYS A 195 2.23 15.10 -0.43
N ASP A 196 1.11 15.78 -0.67
CA ASP A 196 -0.21 15.22 -0.42
C ASP A 196 -0.61 14.29 -1.57
N LEU A 197 -0.34 13.00 -1.39
CA LEU A 197 -0.67 12.00 -2.39
C LEU A 197 -2.17 11.72 -2.51
N SER A 198 -2.98 12.08 -1.51
CA SER A 198 -4.43 11.90 -1.55
C SER A 198 -5.15 12.97 -2.36
N GLY A 199 -4.55 14.16 -2.49
CA GLY A 199 -5.17 15.34 -3.07
C GLY A 199 -6.28 15.95 -2.19
N SER A 200 -6.14 15.84 -0.87
CA SER A 200 -7.07 16.37 0.14
C SER A 200 -6.72 17.79 0.64
N GLY A 201 -5.58 18.32 0.20
CA GLY A 201 -4.97 19.54 0.74
C GLY A 201 -4.19 19.32 2.04
N SER A 202 -3.95 18.08 2.46
CA SER A 202 -3.22 17.80 3.70
C SER A 202 -2.45 16.48 3.68
N VAL A 203 -1.17 16.54 4.03
CA VAL A 203 -0.30 15.36 4.20
C VAL A 203 -0.72 14.44 5.35
N LYS A 204 -1.63 14.89 6.22
CA LYS A 204 -2.14 14.10 7.35
C LYS A 204 -3.51 13.46 7.09
N ASN A 205 -4.12 13.76 5.94
CA ASN A 205 -5.44 13.28 5.58
C ASN A 205 -5.34 12.37 4.35
N ASN A 206 -5.82 11.14 4.48
CA ASN A 206 -5.80 10.16 3.38
C ASN A 206 -7.14 10.12 2.61
N ARG A 207 -8.04 11.07 2.86
CA ARG A 207 -9.33 11.19 2.18
C ARG A 207 -9.17 11.93 0.87
N HIS A 208 -9.14 11.19 -0.23
CA HIS A 208 -9.09 11.74 -1.57
C HIS A 208 -10.37 12.52 -1.91
N GLU A 209 -10.22 13.61 -2.67
CA GLU A 209 -11.34 14.27 -3.35
C GLU A 209 -11.69 13.56 -4.66
N LYS A 210 -10.67 13.09 -5.38
CA LYS A 210 -10.78 12.37 -6.66
C LYS A 210 -9.87 11.16 -6.64
N VAL A 211 -10.44 9.98 -6.91
CA VAL A 211 -9.69 8.71 -6.89
C VAL A 211 -8.58 8.74 -7.95
N GLU A 212 -8.85 9.34 -9.10
CA GLU A 212 -7.92 9.46 -10.22
C GLU A 212 -6.64 10.22 -9.83
N THR A 213 -6.78 11.33 -9.09
CA THR A 213 -5.64 12.10 -8.58
C THR A 213 -4.78 11.28 -7.63
N MET A 214 -5.42 10.56 -6.69
CA MET A 214 -4.70 9.68 -5.77
C MET A 214 -3.97 8.55 -6.53
N LEU A 215 -4.62 7.92 -7.52
CA LEU A 215 -3.99 6.88 -8.34
C LEU A 215 -2.78 7.43 -9.10
N ASP A 216 -2.91 8.60 -9.73
CA ASP A 216 -1.82 9.24 -10.46
C ASP A 216 -0.62 9.57 -9.57
N ASN A 217 -0.89 10.10 -8.38
CA ASN A 217 0.15 10.39 -7.38
C ASN A 217 0.86 9.11 -6.93
N TYR A 218 0.12 8.04 -6.63
CA TYR A 218 0.68 6.75 -6.24
C TYR A 218 1.52 6.14 -7.37
N ILE A 219 1.02 6.13 -8.60
CA ILE A 219 1.75 5.64 -9.77
C ILE A 219 3.02 6.46 -10.02
N CYS A 220 2.96 7.79 -9.86
CA CYS A 220 4.10 8.68 -10.03
C CYS A 220 5.22 8.34 -9.03
N VAL A 221 4.86 8.16 -7.75
CA VAL A 221 5.81 7.74 -6.70
C VAL A 221 6.44 6.39 -7.04
N LEU A 222 5.66 5.36 -7.37
CA LEU A 222 6.19 4.04 -7.69
C LEU A 222 7.07 4.05 -8.96
N LYS A 223 6.70 4.84 -9.98
CA LYS A 223 7.54 5.07 -11.17
C LYS A 223 8.88 5.69 -10.82
N ALA A 224 8.90 6.69 -9.94
CA ALA A 224 10.13 7.34 -9.51
C ALA A 224 11.04 6.34 -8.77
N ARG A 225 10.45 5.52 -7.88
CA ARG A 225 11.17 4.48 -7.13
C ARG A 225 11.74 3.38 -8.03
N GLY A 226 10.95 2.86 -8.96
CA GLY A 226 11.42 1.80 -9.87
C GLY A 226 12.56 2.24 -10.79
N ARG A 227 12.66 3.54 -11.11
CA ARG A 227 13.82 4.08 -11.85
C ARG A 227 15.08 4.14 -10.98
N ALA A 228 14.95 4.48 -9.71
CA ALA A 228 16.07 4.55 -8.78
C ALA A 228 16.67 3.17 -8.50
N GLU A 229 15.85 2.10 -8.48
CA GLU A 229 16.32 0.71 -8.32
C GLU A 229 17.01 0.14 -9.56
N SER A 230 16.92 0.80 -10.71
CA SER A 230 17.52 0.34 -11.98
C SER A 230 18.89 0.96 -12.27
N VAL A 231 19.41 1.79 -11.35
CA VAL A 231 20.72 2.47 -11.41
C VAL A 231 21.65 1.85 -10.40
#